data_AF-A0A844M7P2-F1
#
_entry.id   AF-A0A844M7P2-F1
#
_cell.length_a   1.000
_cell.length_b   1.000
_cell.length_c   1.000
_cell.angle_alpha   90.00
_cell.angle_beta   90.00
_cell.angle_gamma   90.00
#
_symmetry.space_group_name_H-M   'P 1'
#
loop_
_entity.id
_entity.type
_entity.pdbx_description
1 polymer ?
#
loop_
_entity_poly.entity_id
_entity_poly.type
_entity_poly.pdbx_seq_one_letter_code
_entity_poly.pdbx_strand_id
1 'polypeptide(L)'
;MRLPYMLPSKLLVVLVHGEMTLAVGFSPDPLFPLVDSYKTTMTNNGDSADIYFPVMTNSNINQHKSPIALFLPGSRVDTSQYSRFAGIVASYGFTVVVPERIRSLPAFGFTGLLPEASQINDVLAFMVAENSHQDSPIVGTIDTEKLVLVGHSFGGAVGLAAIDNSCIYPLCEGQFQRPKQLQAAAFFGTSTSVGAGRFIPIRNQGIPIALVVGSQDGLISPQVTQTDYDLIQEPPKALITVDGVNHYGITDNNNPLGARPDPNTPTLSQDKAIETIGRWSALFLRAYTLGDLGALDYVNNTGDRLDDNVTVKRQVKNLTGA
;
A
#
# COMPACT_ATOMS: atom_id res chain seq x y z
N MET A 1 62.32 -1.12 -64.56
CA MET A 1 61.45 -2.03 -63.79
C MET A 1 61.78 -1.87 -62.30
N ARG A 2 61.10 -0.95 -61.61
CA ARG A 2 61.09 -0.75 -60.16
C ARG A 2 59.70 -0.21 -59.83
N LEU A 3 58.88 -1.00 -59.14
CA LEU A 3 57.56 -0.58 -58.69
C LEU A 3 57.68 0.34 -57.46
N PRO A 4 56.82 1.37 -57.32
CA PRO A 4 56.75 2.20 -56.13
C PRO A 4 55.76 1.63 -55.10
N TYR A 5 56.07 1.91 -53.83
CA TYR A 5 55.28 1.65 -52.63
C TYR A 5 53.97 2.46 -52.62
N MET A 6 52.84 1.82 -52.30
CA MET A 6 51.60 2.49 -51.87
C MET A 6 51.46 2.40 -50.34
N LEU A 7 51.20 3.54 -49.71
CA LEU A 7 50.84 3.70 -48.29
C LEU A 7 49.33 3.44 -48.09
N PRO A 8 48.88 2.94 -46.93
CA PRO A 8 47.47 2.72 -46.66
C PRO A 8 46.73 4.00 -46.25
N SER A 9 45.53 4.21 -46.80
CA SER A 9 44.59 5.26 -46.44
C SER A 9 44.16 5.15 -44.98
N LYS A 10 44.25 6.27 -44.24
CA LYS A 10 43.69 6.41 -42.89
C LYS A 10 42.18 6.63 -42.99
N LEU A 11 41.41 5.72 -42.39
CA LEU A 11 39.98 5.86 -42.16
C LEU A 11 39.75 6.90 -41.05
N LEU A 12 39.04 7.99 -41.37
CA LEU A 12 38.62 9.01 -40.41
C LEU A 12 37.31 8.55 -39.77
N VAL A 13 37.34 8.13 -38.51
CA VAL A 13 36.13 7.85 -37.71
C VAL A 13 35.68 9.17 -37.10
N VAL A 14 34.53 9.68 -37.56
CA VAL A 14 33.86 10.83 -36.93
C VAL A 14 33.06 10.29 -35.74
N LEU A 15 33.54 10.54 -34.53
CA LEU A 15 32.79 10.33 -33.30
C LEU A 15 31.71 11.42 -33.19
N VAL A 16 30.49 11.07 -33.59
CA VAL A 16 29.29 11.86 -33.27
C VAL A 16 29.14 11.80 -31.75
N HIS A 17 29.31 12.94 -31.09
CA HIS A 17 29.01 13.08 -29.67
C HIS A 17 27.49 12.88 -29.51
N GLY A 18 27.09 11.69 -29.06
CA GLY A 18 25.75 11.47 -28.57
C GLY A 18 25.53 12.39 -27.38
N GLU A 19 24.53 13.26 -27.46
CA GLU A 19 24.03 13.98 -26.30
C GLU A 19 23.70 12.95 -25.22
N MET A 20 24.42 13.01 -24.10
CA MET A 20 24.04 12.30 -22.90
C MET A 20 22.70 12.89 -22.46
N THR A 21 21.62 12.19 -22.76
CA THR A 21 20.36 12.36 -22.05
C THR A 21 20.65 12.11 -20.58
N LEU A 22 20.61 13.18 -19.78
CA LEU A 22 20.62 13.07 -18.33
C LEU A 22 19.47 12.12 -17.96
N ALA A 23 19.81 10.98 -17.35
CA ALA A 23 18.81 10.13 -16.72
C ALA A 23 18.07 11.01 -15.72
N VAL A 24 16.79 11.29 -16.00
CA VAL A 24 15.92 11.95 -15.01
C VAL A 24 15.94 11.02 -13.80
N GLY A 25 16.59 11.46 -12.73
CA GLY A 25 16.76 10.66 -11.53
C GLY A 25 15.39 10.30 -10.95
N PHE A 26 15.24 9.07 -10.50
CA PHE A 26 14.08 8.68 -9.72
C PHE A 26 13.94 9.60 -8.49
N SER A 27 12.72 10.06 -8.22
CA SER A 27 12.38 10.70 -6.95
C SER A 27 11.42 9.81 -6.16
N PRO A 28 11.66 9.60 -4.85
CA PRO A 28 10.70 8.96 -3.94
C PRO A 28 9.51 9.87 -3.59
N ASP A 29 9.47 11.10 -4.11
CA ASP A 29 8.38 12.05 -3.90
C ASP A 29 7.05 11.58 -4.53
N PRO A 30 5.91 12.15 -4.07
CA PRO A 30 4.61 11.95 -4.71
C PRO A 30 4.61 12.25 -6.20
N LEU A 31 3.77 11.52 -6.95
CA LEU A 31 3.57 11.76 -8.39
C LEU A 31 2.63 12.95 -8.64
N PHE A 32 1.69 13.17 -7.72
CA PHE A 32 0.65 14.18 -7.85
C PHE A 32 0.77 15.18 -6.71
N PRO A 33 0.97 16.48 -6.99
CA PRO A 33 1.11 17.50 -5.96
C PRO A 33 -0.22 17.86 -5.29
N LEU A 34 -1.35 17.46 -5.88
CA LEU A 34 -2.69 17.76 -5.41
C LEU A 34 -3.51 16.46 -5.32
N VAL A 35 -4.21 16.33 -4.19
CA VAL A 35 -5.18 15.28 -3.91
C VAL A 35 -6.47 15.96 -3.50
N ASP A 36 -7.58 15.45 -4.01
CA ASP A 36 -8.92 15.86 -3.60
C ASP A 36 -9.64 14.70 -2.94
N SER A 37 -10.76 14.98 -2.29
CA SER A 37 -11.53 13.97 -1.57
C SER A 37 -13.01 14.29 -1.50
N TYR A 38 -13.83 13.25 -1.37
CA TYR A 38 -15.23 13.39 -1.06
C TYR A 38 -15.72 12.25 -0.17
N LYS A 39 -16.81 12.50 0.55
CA LYS A 39 -17.52 11.50 1.34
C LYS A 39 -18.72 10.98 0.55
N THR A 40 -19.02 9.70 0.66
CA THR A 40 -20.19 9.09 0.03
C THR A 40 -20.74 7.94 0.87
N THR A 41 -21.88 7.39 0.45
CA THR A 41 -22.43 6.14 0.97
C THR A 41 -22.41 5.10 -0.14
N MET A 42 -21.77 3.97 0.12
CA MET A 42 -21.67 2.87 -0.82
C MET A 42 -23.04 2.26 -1.07
N THR A 43 -23.51 2.32 -2.31
CA THR A 43 -24.89 1.94 -2.68
C THR A 43 -25.20 0.44 -2.53
N ASN A 44 -24.17 -0.40 -2.51
CA ASN A 44 -24.31 -1.86 -2.45
C ASN A 44 -24.38 -2.42 -1.02
N ASN A 45 -23.85 -1.72 -0.01
CA ASN A 45 -23.84 -2.21 1.37
C ASN A 45 -24.24 -1.16 2.43
N GLY A 46 -24.36 0.12 2.06
CA GLY A 46 -24.76 1.21 2.95
C GLY A 46 -23.63 1.77 3.84
N ASP A 47 -22.39 1.30 3.69
CA ASP A 47 -21.25 1.86 4.43
C ASP A 47 -21.00 3.31 4.00
N SER A 48 -20.68 4.17 4.96
CA SER A 48 -20.05 5.47 4.67
C SER A 48 -18.63 5.22 4.17
N ALA A 49 -18.13 6.05 3.25
CA ALA A 49 -16.76 5.95 2.76
C ALA A 49 -16.18 7.33 2.46
N ASP A 50 -14.92 7.52 2.85
CA ASP A 50 -14.09 8.65 2.44
C ASP A 50 -13.22 8.21 1.25
N ILE A 51 -13.25 8.97 0.16
CA ILE A 51 -12.52 8.67 -1.08
C ILE A 51 -11.51 9.78 -1.33
N TYR A 52 -10.24 9.41 -1.52
CA TYR A 52 -9.13 10.32 -1.81
C TYR A 52 -8.54 9.96 -3.18
N PHE A 53 -8.31 10.95 -4.04
CA PHE A 53 -7.86 10.69 -5.40
C PHE A 53 -6.91 11.79 -5.91
N PRO A 54 -5.93 11.43 -6.76
CA PRO A 54 -5.03 12.42 -7.34
C PRO A 54 -5.80 13.35 -8.29
N VAL A 55 -5.54 14.66 -8.18
CA VAL A 55 -6.09 15.64 -9.12
C VAL A 55 -5.29 15.56 -10.42
N MET A 56 -5.91 15.01 -11.46
CA MET A 56 -5.32 14.92 -12.78
C MET A 56 -5.64 16.16 -13.62
N THR A 57 -4.65 16.69 -14.34
CA THR A 57 -4.91 17.66 -15.41
C THR A 57 -5.52 16.95 -16.62
N ASN A 58 -6.37 17.63 -17.40
CA ASN A 58 -7.10 17.04 -18.54
C ASN A 58 -6.20 16.34 -19.58
N SER A 59 -4.93 16.72 -19.69
CA SER A 59 -3.94 16.05 -20.56
C SER A 59 -3.60 14.62 -20.10
N ASN A 60 -3.79 14.29 -18.83
CA ASN A 60 -3.28 13.08 -18.19
C ASN A 60 -4.36 12.01 -17.95
N ILE A 61 -5.65 12.38 -17.94
CA ILE A 61 -6.77 11.46 -17.61
C ILE A 61 -6.82 10.26 -18.56
N ASN A 62 -6.60 10.48 -19.86
CA ASN A 62 -6.58 9.39 -20.84
C ASN A 62 -5.30 8.54 -20.80
N GLN A 63 -4.27 8.99 -20.08
CA GLN A 63 -2.97 8.34 -20.01
C GLN A 63 -2.73 7.66 -18.66
N HIS A 64 -3.40 8.11 -17.59
CA HIS A 64 -3.20 7.65 -16.23
C HIS A 64 -4.54 7.26 -15.61
N LYS A 65 -4.73 5.96 -15.40
CA LYS A 65 -5.82 5.42 -14.59
C LYS A 65 -5.26 4.92 -13.28
N SER A 66 -5.83 5.37 -12.17
CA SER A 66 -5.34 5.03 -10.83
C SER A 66 -5.88 3.67 -10.40
N PRO A 67 -5.05 2.75 -9.88
CA PRO A 67 -5.54 1.56 -9.19
C PRO A 67 -6.39 1.92 -7.97
N ILE A 68 -7.29 1.02 -7.61
CA ILE A 68 -8.07 1.12 -6.37
C ILE A 68 -7.18 0.71 -5.20
N ALA A 69 -7.06 1.57 -4.19
CA ALA A 69 -6.45 1.23 -2.91
C ALA A 69 -7.53 1.19 -1.82
N LEU A 70 -7.92 0.00 -1.39
CA LEU A 70 -8.81 -0.15 -0.25
C LEU A 70 -8.00 -0.05 1.04
N PHE A 71 -8.27 0.95 1.87
CA PHE A 71 -7.76 1.04 3.23
C PHE A 71 -8.76 0.43 4.22
N LEU A 72 -8.42 -0.74 4.78
CA LEU A 72 -9.09 -1.33 5.93
C LEU A 72 -8.58 -0.72 7.27
N PRO A 73 -9.40 0.07 8.00
CA PRO A 73 -8.96 0.78 9.20
C PRO A 73 -8.72 -0.13 10.41
N GLY A 74 -8.04 0.38 11.43
CA GLY A 74 -7.93 -0.28 12.73
C GLY A 74 -9.26 -0.38 13.48
N SER A 75 -9.42 -1.40 14.32
CA SER A 75 -10.63 -1.57 15.12
C SER A 75 -10.87 -0.37 16.04
N ARG A 76 -12.13 0.10 16.12
CA ARG A 76 -12.58 1.25 16.93
C ARG A 76 -11.98 2.60 16.57
N VAL A 77 -11.27 2.71 15.44
CA VAL A 77 -10.70 3.97 14.98
C VAL A 77 -11.64 4.58 13.94
N ASP A 78 -12.07 5.81 14.20
CA ASP A 78 -12.83 6.62 13.25
C ASP A 78 -12.05 6.82 11.95
N THR A 79 -12.71 6.67 10.80
CA THR A 79 -12.05 6.73 9.49
C THR A 79 -11.45 8.09 9.17
N SER A 80 -11.97 9.17 9.78
CA SER A 80 -11.38 10.52 9.64
C SER A 80 -9.96 10.60 10.18
N GLN A 81 -9.56 9.69 11.08
CA GLN A 81 -8.20 9.63 11.61
C GLN A 81 -7.17 9.11 10.61
N TYR A 82 -7.55 8.80 9.38
CA TYR A 82 -6.63 8.34 8.34
C TYR A 82 -6.51 9.32 7.18
N SER A 83 -7.06 10.53 7.29
CA SER A 83 -7.19 11.44 6.16
C SER A 83 -5.84 11.82 5.55
N ARG A 84 -4.82 12.06 6.39
CA ARG A 84 -3.48 12.45 5.92
C ARG A 84 -2.76 11.27 5.28
N PHE A 85 -2.83 10.09 5.89
CA PHE A 85 -2.25 8.88 5.33
C PHE A 85 -2.88 8.53 3.98
N ALA A 86 -4.22 8.54 3.89
CA ALA A 86 -4.95 8.26 2.66
C ALA A 86 -4.62 9.29 1.58
N GLY A 87 -4.52 10.58 1.94
CA GLY A 87 -4.06 11.63 1.05
C GLY A 87 -2.65 11.40 0.53
N ILE A 88 -1.71 10.96 1.39
CA ILE A 88 -0.37 10.58 0.95
C ILE A 88 -0.44 9.42 -0.04
N VAL A 89 -1.09 8.30 0.28
CA VAL A 89 -1.17 7.16 -0.67
C VAL A 89 -1.80 7.59 -2.00
N ALA A 90 -2.83 8.44 -1.98
CA ALA A 90 -3.46 8.96 -3.19
C ALA A 90 -2.49 9.81 -4.05
N SER A 91 -1.65 10.62 -3.40
CA SER A 91 -0.64 11.45 -4.08
C SER A 91 0.43 10.64 -4.83
N TYR A 92 0.56 9.35 -4.52
CA TYR A 92 1.43 8.41 -5.23
C TYR A 92 0.75 7.69 -6.42
N GLY A 93 -0.49 8.04 -6.76
CA GLY A 93 -1.18 7.57 -7.95
C GLY A 93 -2.23 6.48 -7.72
N PHE A 94 -2.85 6.46 -6.53
CA PHE A 94 -3.92 5.53 -6.19
C PHE A 94 -5.22 6.29 -5.91
N THR A 95 -6.36 5.67 -6.21
CA THR A 95 -7.64 6.14 -5.68
C THR A 95 -7.92 5.36 -4.39
N VAL A 96 -7.82 6.03 -3.25
CA VAL A 96 -7.92 5.43 -1.92
C VAL A 96 -9.36 5.49 -1.43
N VAL A 97 -9.88 4.35 -0.96
CA VAL A 97 -11.21 4.23 -0.37
C VAL A 97 -11.07 3.79 1.07
N VAL A 98 -11.63 4.56 2.01
CA VAL A 98 -11.63 4.27 3.44
C VAL A 98 -13.08 4.04 3.91
N PRO A 99 -13.61 2.81 3.80
CA PRO A 99 -14.97 2.51 4.22
C PRO A 99 -15.09 2.43 5.75
N GLU A 100 -16.21 2.92 6.25
CA GLU A 100 -16.59 2.92 7.66
C GLU A 100 -17.62 1.82 7.89
N ARG A 101 -17.17 0.68 8.41
CA ARG A 101 -18.02 -0.49 8.69
C ARG A 101 -18.27 -0.62 10.18
N ILE A 102 -19.54 -0.58 10.56
CA ILE A 102 -20.00 -0.92 11.91
C ILE A 102 -20.43 -2.38 11.93
N ARG A 103 -19.84 -3.18 12.82
CA ARG A 103 -20.22 -4.58 13.03
C ARG A 103 -20.62 -4.83 14.47
N SER A 104 -21.50 -5.79 14.64
CA SER A 104 -21.84 -6.38 15.94
C SER A 104 -21.25 -7.78 16.00
N LEU A 105 -20.40 -8.03 16.99
CA LEU A 105 -19.86 -9.33 17.33
C LEU A 105 -20.31 -9.73 18.75
N PRO A 106 -21.52 -10.29 18.90
CA PRO A 106 -22.10 -10.61 20.21
C PRO A 106 -21.24 -11.57 21.03
N ALA A 107 -20.54 -12.50 20.37
CA ALA A 107 -19.64 -13.45 21.03
C ALA A 107 -18.47 -12.77 21.78
N PHE A 108 -18.15 -11.53 21.43
CA PHE A 108 -17.12 -10.70 22.09
C PHE A 108 -17.71 -9.50 22.83
N GLY A 109 -19.04 -9.39 22.93
CA GLY A 109 -19.70 -8.24 23.54
C GLY A 109 -19.32 -6.90 22.88
N PHE A 110 -19.11 -6.90 21.57
CA PHE A 110 -18.59 -5.75 20.83
C PHE A 110 -19.56 -5.31 19.74
N THR A 111 -19.86 -4.02 19.70
CA THR A 111 -20.47 -3.36 18.53
C THR A 111 -19.71 -2.07 18.27
N GLY A 112 -19.26 -1.85 17.03
CA GLY A 112 -18.55 -0.63 16.66
C GLY A 112 -17.78 -0.77 15.35
N LEU A 113 -16.89 0.19 15.12
CA LEU A 113 -16.04 0.26 13.93
C LEU A 113 -15.11 -0.94 13.85
N LEU A 114 -15.30 -1.75 12.83
CA LEU A 114 -14.53 -2.97 12.63
C LEU A 114 -14.60 -3.42 11.17
N PRO A 115 -13.46 -3.49 10.46
CA PRO A 115 -13.48 -3.95 9.09
C PRO A 115 -13.72 -5.46 8.98
N GLU A 116 -14.00 -5.92 7.77
CA GLU A 116 -14.11 -7.34 7.45
C GLU A 116 -13.83 -7.64 5.97
N ALA A 117 -13.60 -8.92 5.66
CA ALA A 117 -13.15 -9.34 4.33
C ALA A 117 -14.17 -9.04 3.22
N SER A 118 -15.48 -9.03 3.51
CA SER A 118 -16.52 -8.74 2.50
C SER A 118 -16.37 -7.35 1.88
N GLN A 119 -15.85 -6.38 2.64
CA GLN A 119 -15.59 -5.02 2.17
C GLN A 119 -14.66 -4.97 0.95
N ILE A 120 -13.80 -5.97 0.76
CA ILE A 120 -12.88 -6.03 -0.39
C ILE A 120 -13.67 -6.17 -1.70
N ASN A 121 -14.65 -7.07 -1.72
CA ASN A 121 -15.51 -7.26 -2.89
C ASN A 121 -16.55 -6.13 -3.00
N ASP A 122 -17.08 -5.66 -1.87
CA ASP A 122 -18.04 -4.54 -1.86
C ASP A 122 -17.42 -3.26 -2.44
N VAL A 123 -16.20 -2.91 -2.00
CA VAL A 123 -15.49 -1.71 -2.49
C VAL A 123 -15.12 -1.87 -3.95
N LEU A 124 -14.63 -3.04 -4.37
CA LEU A 124 -14.34 -3.26 -5.79
C LEU A 124 -15.59 -3.06 -6.66
N ALA A 125 -16.72 -3.66 -6.27
CA ALA A 125 -17.97 -3.51 -7.01
C ALA A 125 -18.48 -2.06 -7.03
N PHE A 126 -18.40 -1.37 -5.88
CA PHE A 126 -18.77 0.03 -5.77
C PHE A 126 -17.89 0.92 -6.66
N MET A 127 -16.57 0.77 -6.61
CA MET A 127 -15.65 1.61 -7.39
C MET A 127 -15.79 1.37 -8.91
N VAL A 128 -16.14 0.15 -9.33
CA VAL A 128 -16.50 -0.12 -10.74
C VAL A 128 -17.73 0.69 -11.16
N ALA A 129 -18.77 0.72 -10.33
CA ALA A 129 -19.98 1.49 -10.60
C ALA A 129 -19.71 3.01 -10.57
N GLU A 130 -19.00 3.47 -9.54
CA GLU A 130 -18.63 4.87 -9.32
C GLU A 130 -17.79 5.43 -10.48
N ASN A 131 -16.84 4.64 -11.00
CA ASN A 131 -16.03 5.00 -12.18
C ASN A 131 -16.87 5.20 -13.46
N SER A 132 -18.11 4.69 -13.50
CA SER A 132 -19.04 4.85 -14.62
C SER A 132 -20.14 5.88 -14.36
N HIS A 133 -20.23 6.42 -13.15
CA HIS A 133 -21.27 7.35 -12.75
C HIS A 133 -20.94 8.77 -13.23
N GLN A 134 -21.79 9.37 -14.05
CA GLN A 134 -21.50 10.65 -14.73
C GLN A 134 -21.23 11.82 -13.78
N ASP A 135 -21.88 11.85 -12.62
CA ASP A 135 -21.70 12.90 -11.63
C ASP A 135 -20.58 12.59 -10.62
N SER A 136 -19.88 11.46 -10.76
CA SER A 136 -18.81 11.11 -9.83
C SER A 136 -17.56 11.95 -10.11
N PRO A 137 -16.90 12.52 -9.08
CA PRO A 137 -15.62 13.22 -9.23
C PRO A 137 -14.51 12.36 -9.85
N ILE A 138 -14.64 11.03 -9.80
CA ILE A 138 -13.66 10.05 -10.26
C ILE A 138 -14.10 9.31 -11.52
N VAL A 139 -15.13 9.78 -12.23
CA VAL A 139 -15.64 9.14 -13.44
C VAL A 139 -14.54 8.96 -14.50
N GLY A 140 -14.38 7.73 -14.99
CA GLY A 140 -13.39 7.35 -16.00
C GLY A 140 -11.92 7.34 -15.54
N THR A 141 -11.63 7.68 -14.28
CA THR A 141 -10.27 7.88 -13.77
C THR A 141 -9.62 6.62 -13.19
N ILE A 142 -10.39 5.54 -12.97
CA ILE A 142 -9.94 4.36 -12.23
C ILE A 142 -9.59 3.20 -13.16
N ASP A 143 -8.49 2.50 -12.84
CA ASP A 143 -8.16 1.19 -13.39
C ASP A 143 -8.83 0.11 -12.54
N THR A 144 -10.03 -0.29 -12.95
CA THR A 144 -10.87 -1.24 -12.20
C THR A 144 -10.34 -2.67 -12.20
N GLU A 145 -9.30 -2.97 -13.00
CA GLU A 145 -8.66 -4.29 -13.00
C GLU A 145 -7.54 -4.39 -11.96
N LYS A 146 -7.23 -3.30 -11.25
CA LYS A 146 -6.17 -3.24 -10.24
C LYS A 146 -6.73 -2.81 -8.89
N LEU A 147 -6.64 -3.72 -7.92
CA LEU A 147 -6.94 -3.50 -6.52
C LEU A 147 -5.69 -3.76 -5.69
N VAL A 148 -5.42 -2.87 -4.76
CA VAL A 148 -4.42 -3.06 -3.71
C VAL A 148 -5.07 -2.89 -2.34
N LEU A 149 -4.49 -3.56 -1.33
CA LEU A 149 -4.93 -3.40 0.04
C LEU A 149 -3.93 -2.59 0.85
N VAL A 150 -4.48 -1.68 1.64
CA VAL A 150 -3.79 -1.02 2.73
C VAL A 150 -4.56 -1.31 4.01
N GLY A 151 -3.88 -1.39 5.15
CA GLY A 151 -4.59 -1.67 6.39
C GLY A 151 -3.80 -1.37 7.63
N HIS A 152 -4.52 -1.10 8.71
CA HIS A 152 -3.96 -0.81 10.02
C HIS A 152 -4.50 -1.83 11.03
N SER A 153 -3.64 -2.41 11.86
CA SER A 153 -4.05 -3.22 13.01
C SER A 153 -5.03 -4.34 12.57
N PHE A 154 -6.22 -4.39 13.15
CA PHE A 154 -7.26 -5.34 12.75
C PHE A 154 -7.58 -5.34 11.25
N GLY A 155 -7.58 -4.18 10.59
CA GLY A 155 -7.79 -4.08 9.14
C GLY A 155 -6.65 -4.68 8.32
N GLY A 156 -5.41 -4.59 8.82
CA GLY A 156 -4.29 -5.32 8.23
C GLY A 156 -4.46 -6.83 8.37
N ALA A 157 -5.00 -7.30 9.50
CA ALA A 157 -5.24 -8.73 9.73
C ALA A 157 -6.33 -9.27 8.80
N VAL A 158 -7.40 -8.50 8.59
CA VAL A 158 -8.43 -8.77 7.58
C VAL A 158 -7.79 -8.89 6.19
N GLY A 159 -6.94 -7.94 5.81
CA GLY A 159 -6.25 -7.96 4.53
C GLY A 159 -5.34 -9.18 4.35
N LEU A 160 -4.60 -9.58 5.39
CA LEU A 160 -3.76 -10.79 5.36
C LEU A 160 -4.58 -12.08 5.19
N ALA A 161 -5.69 -12.22 5.92
CA ALA A 161 -6.60 -13.35 5.77
C ALA A 161 -7.25 -13.39 4.37
N ALA A 162 -7.61 -12.23 3.85
CA ALA A 162 -8.14 -12.10 2.50
C ALA A 162 -7.12 -12.48 1.43
N ILE A 163 -5.84 -12.11 1.60
CA ILE A 163 -4.76 -12.55 0.70
C ILE A 163 -4.55 -14.05 0.79
N ASP A 164 -4.61 -14.66 1.98
CA ASP A 164 -4.60 -16.12 2.11
C ASP A 164 -5.85 -16.80 1.49
N ASN A 165 -6.82 -16.02 1.00
CA ASN A 165 -8.13 -16.45 0.51
C ASN A 165 -8.90 -17.26 1.57
N SER A 166 -8.80 -16.84 2.83
CA SER A 166 -9.39 -17.50 3.97
C SER A 166 -10.49 -16.63 4.61
N CYS A 167 -11.62 -17.26 4.94
CA CYS A 167 -12.66 -16.65 5.75
C CYS A 167 -12.56 -17.17 7.19
N ILE A 168 -11.96 -16.39 8.08
CA ILE A 168 -11.69 -16.77 9.46
C ILE A 168 -12.39 -15.79 10.38
N TYR A 169 -13.28 -16.29 11.23
CA TYR A 169 -13.93 -15.48 12.27
C TYR A 169 -12.87 -15.01 13.29
N PRO A 170 -12.83 -13.72 13.69
CA PRO A 170 -13.79 -12.64 13.41
C PRO A 170 -13.45 -11.72 12.21
N LEU A 171 -12.41 -12.02 11.45
CA LEU A 171 -11.96 -11.21 10.29
C LEU A 171 -12.91 -11.28 9.09
N CYS A 172 -13.70 -12.36 9.02
CA CYS A 172 -14.65 -12.62 7.97
C CYS A 172 -15.86 -13.37 8.55
N GLU A 173 -17.04 -13.02 8.05
CA GLU A 173 -18.28 -13.74 8.28
C GLU A 173 -18.86 -14.22 6.94
N GLY A 174 -19.50 -15.38 6.93
CA GLY A 174 -20.11 -15.95 5.73
C GLY A 174 -19.10 -16.59 4.78
N GLN A 175 -19.11 -16.14 3.52
CA GLN A 175 -18.25 -16.67 2.46
C GLN A 175 -17.40 -15.55 1.89
N PHE A 176 -16.13 -15.85 1.60
CA PHE A 176 -15.22 -14.91 0.98
C PHE A 176 -14.45 -15.58 -0.15
N GLN A 177 -14.34 -14.86 -1.26
CA GLN A 177 -13.47 -15.20 -2.37
C GLN A 177 -12.62 -13.96 -2.70
N ARG A 178 -11.30 -14.14 -2.68
CA ARG A 178 -10.33 -13.12 -3.06
C ARG A 178 -10.54 -12.74 -4.52
N PRO A 179 -10.74 -11.45 -4.85
CA PRO A 179 -10.90 -11.02 -6.24
C PRO A 179 -9.59 -11.15 -7.01
N LYS A 180 -9.68 -11.47 -8.30
CA LYS A 180 -8.50 -11.60 -9.19
C LYS A 180 -7.76 -10.26 -9.39
N GLN A 181 -8.44 -9.15 -9.13
CA GLN A 181 -7.91 -7.79 -9.23
C GLN A 181 -6.94 -7.46 -8.12
N LEU A 182 -6.90 -8.23 -7.03
CA LEU A 182 -5.99 -7.98 -5.92
C LEU A 182 -4.54 -8.29 -6.31
N GLN A 183 -3.71 -7.25 -6.39
CA GLN A 183 -2.37 -7.32 -6.95
C GLN A 183 -1.24 -7.15 -5.94
N ALA A 184 -1.43 -6.36 -4.87
CA ALA A 184 -0.41 -6.13 -3.84
C ALA A 184 -1.05 -5.62 -2.55
N ALA A 185 -0.30 -5.65 -1.45
CA ALA A 185 -0.73 -5.05 -0.19
C ALA A 185 0.39 -4.46 0.67
N ALA A 186 0.03 -3.48 1.50
CA ALA A 186 0.89 -2.91 2.53
C ALA A 186 0.10 -2.74 3.84
N PHE A 187 0.57 -3.34 4.95
CA PHE A 187 -0.16 -3.33 6.21
C PHE A 187 0.69 -2.79 7.35
N PHE A 188 0.14 -1.86 8.14
CA PHE A 188 0.81 -1.24 9.27
C PHE A 188 0.34 -1.83 10.61
N GLY A 189 1.29 -2.16 11.49
CA GLY A 189 1.03 -2.52 12.89
C GLY A 189 0.04 -3.67 13.03
N THR A 190 0.17 -4.72 12.22
CA THR A 190 -0.81 -5.81 12.12
C THR A 190 -0.24 -7.17 12.52
N SER A 191 -1.13 -8.12 12.82
CA SER A 191 -0.78 -9.52 12.97
C SER A 191 -1.87 -10.49 12.51
N THR A 192 -1.50 -11.69 12.07
CA THR A 192 -2.48 -12.79 11.87
C THR A 192 -2.92 -13.44 13.17
N SER A 193 -2.23 -13.18 14.29
CA SER A 193 -2.57 -13.70 15.61
C SER A 193 -3.75 -12.96 16.26
N VAL A 194 -4.88 -12.90 15.56
CA VAL A 194 -6.13 -12.28 16.02
C VAL A 194 -7.16 -13.33 16.43
N GLY A 195 -7.85 -13.12 17.56
CA GLY A 195 -8.95 -13.95 18.06
C GLY A 195 -8.55 -15.33 18.61
N ALA A 196 -7.86 -16.14 17.81
CA ALA A 196 -7.49 -17.53 18.14
C ALA A 196 -6.12 -17.68 18.83
N GLY A 197 -5.38 -16.58 19.00
CA GLY A 197 -4.05 -16.58 19.64
C GLY A 197 -3.01 -17.44 18.90
N ARG A 198 -3.25 -17.74 17.62
CA ARG A 198 -2.36 -18.53 16.78
C ARG A 198 -2.03 -17.74 15.52
N PHE A 199 -0.78 -17.79 15.12
CA PHE A 199 -0.38 -17.31 13.82
C PHE A 199 -0.85 -18.27 12.71
N ILE A 200 -1.17 -17.71 11.56
CA ILE A 200 -1.69 -18.47 10.42
C ILE A 200 -0.74 -18.25 9.24
N PRO A 201 -0.30 -19.32 8.55
CA PRO A 201 0.48 -19.17 7.32
C PRO A 201 -0.24 -18.29 6.31
N ILE A 202 0.49 -17.43 5.60
CA ILE A 202 -0.08 -16.51 4.62
C ILE A 202 0.26 -17.03 3.23
N ARG A 203 -0.63 -17.84 2.64
CA ARG A 203 -0.52 -18.38 1.26
C ARG A 203 -0.85 -17.27 0.27
N ASN A 204 0.10 -16.36 0.08
CA ASN A 204 -0.11 -15.17 -0.75
C ASN A 204 -0.14 -15.45 -2.26
N GLN A 205 0.25 -16.65 -2.72
CA GLN A 205 0.18 -17.05 -4.13
C GLN A 205 0.84 -16.01 -5.07
N GLY A 206 2.01 -15.52 -4.67
CA GLY A 206 2.78 -14.52 -5.39
C GLY A 206 2.30 -13.07 -5.25
N ILE A 207 1.20 -12.79 -4.53
CA ILE A 207 0.77 -11.41 -4.22
C ILE A 207 1.83 -10.76 -3.33
N PRO A 208 2.45 -9.64 -3.76
CA PRO A 208 3.42 -8.90 -2.98
C PRO A 208 2.84 -8.33 -1.69
N ILE A 209 3.56 -8.48 -0.57
CA ILE A 209 3.13 -7.97 0.74
C ILE A 209 4.26 -7.17 1.40
N ALA A 210 3.94 -5.95 1.82
CA ALA A 210 4.73 -5.21 2.80
C ALA A 210 4.04 -5.25 4.17
N LEU A 211 4.80 -5.61 5.21
CA LEU A 211 4.44 -5.37 6.60
C LEU A 211 5.25 -4.17 7.09
N VAL A 212 4.56 -3.11 7.48
CA VAL A 212 5.14 -1.90 8.07
C VAL A 212 4.87 -1.94 9.57
N VAL A 213 5.87 -1.61 10.40
CA VAL A 213 5.72 -1.63 11.86
C VAL A 213 6.52 -0.51 12.50
N GLY A 214 5.98 0.09 13.56
CA GLY A 214 6.72 1.04 14.37
C GLY A 214 7.63 0.34 15.38
N SER A 215 8.87 0.82 15.57
CA SER A 215 9.80 0.22 16.55
C SER A 215 9.32 0.30 18.00
N GLN A 216 8.34 1.14 18.29
CA GLN A 216 7.72 1.35 19.59
C GLN A 216 6.25 0.93 19.64
N ASP A 217 5.76 0.15 18.67
CA ASP A 217 4.39 -0.38 18.71
C ASP A 217 4.19 -1.28 19.95
N GLY A 218 3.37 -0.79 20.90
CA GLY A 218 3.10 -1.46 22.17
C GLY A 218 1.89 -2.38 22.14
N LEU A 219 1.11 -2.36 21.05
CA LEU A 219 -0.06 -3.22 20.87
C LEU A 219 0.27 -4.44 20.02
N ILE A 220 1.07 -4.26 18.97
CA ILE A 220 1.60 -5.28 18.09
C ILE A 220 3.12 -5.09 18.00
N SER A 221 3.85 -5.83 18.83
CA SER A 221 5.30 -5.63 18.88
C SER A 221 5.99 -5.96 17.56
N PRO A 222 7.16 -5.35 17.27
CA PRO A 222 7.95 -5.68 16.08
C PRO A 222 8.25 -7.19 15.92
N GLN A 223 8.40 -7.92 17.03
CA GLN A 223 8.63 -9.36 17.00
C GLN A 223 7.40 -10.15 16.53
N VAL A 224 6.20 -9.69 16.86
CA VAL A 224 4.95 -10.27 16.38
C VAL A 224 4.84 -10.08 14.87
N THR A 225 5.06 -8.86 14.37
CA THR A 225 5.05 -8.59 12.93
C THR A 225 6.18 -9.34 12.19
N GLN A 226 7.36 -9.50 12.80
CA GLN A 226 8.43 -10.33 12.26
C GLN A 226 7.99 -11.79 12.10
N THR A 227 7.23 -12.33 13.06
CA THR A 227 6.66 -13.68 12.97
C THR A 227 5.71 -13.80 11.78
N ASP A 228 4.82 -12.82 11.58
CA ASP A 228 3.94 -12.79 10.40
C ASP A 228 4.73 -12.66 9.09
N TYR A 229 5.78 -11.84 9.06
CA TYR A 229 6.66 -11.72 7.89
C TYR A 229 7.28 -13.07 7.50
N ASP A 230 7.74 -13.84 8.49
CA ASP A 230 8.34 -15.16 8.25
C ASP A 230 7.29 -16.19 7.77
N LEU A 231 6.00 -15.95 8.03
CA LEU A 231 4.87 -16.79 7.60
C LEU A 231 4.31 -16.45 6.20
N ILE A 232 4.70 -15.33 5.60
CA ILE A 232 4.42 -15.05 4.19
C ILE A 232 5.21 -16.03 3.32
N GLN A 233 4.50 -16.84 2.53
CA GLN A 233 5.10 -17.99 1.85
C GLN A 233 5.94 -17.63 0.63
N GLU A 234 5.50 -16.67 -0.17
CA GLU A 234 6.12 -16.37 -1.45
C GLU A 234 6.63 -14.92 -1.51
N PRO A 235 7.84 -14.67 -2.04
CA PRO A 235 8.28 -13.34 -2.39
C PRO A 235 7.52 -12.80 -3.63
N PRO A 236 7.47 -11.47 -3.83
CA PRO A 236 8.19 -10.46 -3.07
C PRO A 236 7.50 -10.07 -1.76
N LYS A 237 8.30 -9.89 -0.70
CA LYS A 237 7.83 -9.42 0.61
C LYS A 237 8.83 -8.51 1.30
N ALA A 238 8.31 -7.53 2.03
CA ALA A 238 9.11 -6.58 2.81
C ALA A 238 8.58 -6.47 4.25
N LEU A 239 9.50 -6.38 5.22
CA LEU A 239 9.25 -5.93 6.58
C LEU A 239 9.97 -4.60 6.74
N ILE A 240 9.20 -3.54 6.91
CA ILE A 240 9.63 -2.15 6.96
C ILE A 240 9.43 -1.67 8.39
N THR A 241 10.51 -1.44 9.13
CA THR A 241 10.45 -0.95 10.51
C THR A 241 10.74 0.55 10.52
N VAL A 242 9.78 1.33 11.02
CA VAL A 242 9.89 2.78 11.19
C VAL A 242 10.29 3.09 12.63
N ASP A 243 11.44 3.71 12.82
CA ASP A 243 11.97 4.00 14.14
C ASP A 243 11.18 5.11 14.86
N GLY A 244 11.01 4.96 16.17
CA GLY A 244 10.33 5.91 17.03
C GLY A 244 8.80 5.96 16.90
N VAL A 245 8.21 5.08 16.10
CA VAL A 245 6.77 5.04 15.84
C VAL A 245 6.09 4.00 16.73
N ASN A 246 4.92 4.35 17.29
CA ASN A 246 4.04 3.42 18.00
C ASN A 246 2.86 2.96 17.12
N HIS A 247 1.91 2.21 17.68
CA HIS A 247 0.77 1.63 16.94
C HIS A 247 -0.10 2.65 16.20
N TYR A 248 -0.11 3.91 16.64
CA TYR A 248 -0.94 4.96 16.07
C TYR A 248 -0.14 5.97 15.26
N GLY A 249 1.09 5.65 14.87
CA GLY A 249 1.89 6.52 13.98
C GLY A 249 1.26 6.75 12.60
N ILE A 250 0.34 5.88 12.18
CA ILE A 250 -0.39 6.00 10.91
C ILE A 250 -1.60 6.95 10.99
N THR A 251 -2.14 7.21 12.19
CA THR A 251 -3.35 8.01 12.37
C THR A 251 -3.06 9.50 12.49
N ASP A 252 -4.02 10.37 12.21
CA ASP A 252 -3.86 11.82 12.27
C ASP A 252 -3.52 12.32 13.67
N ASN A 253 -3.99 11.59 14.70
CA ASN A 253 -3.64 11.80 16.10
C ASN A 253 -3.13 10.51 16.73
N ASN A 254 -2.12 10.58 17.58
CA ASN A 254 -1.72 9.47 18.44
C ASN A 254 -2.85 9.13 19.43
N ASN A 255 -3.11 7.84 19.64
CA ASN A 255 -4.19 7.36 20.52
C ASN A 255 -5.56 8.00 20.21
N PRO A 256 -6.11 7.78 19.00
CA PRO A 256 -7.38 8.37 18.60
C PRO A 256 -8.53 7.94 19.53
N LEU A 257 -9.52 8.81 19.68
CA LEU A 257 -10.67 8.57 20.57
C LEU A 257 -11.40 7.27 20.19
N GLY A 258 -11.74 6.47 21.21
CA GLY A 258 -12.43 5.19 21.05
C GLY A 258 -11.51 3.98 20.84
N ALA A 259 -10.28 4.21 20.37
CA ALA A 259 -9.27 3.17 20.21
C ALA A 259 -8.67 2.75 21.57
N ARG A 260 -8.14 1.52 21.64
CA ARG A 260 -7.38 1.08 22.81
C ARG A 260 -6.04 1.82 22.81
N PRO A 261 -5.68 2.61 23.84
CA PRO A 261 -4.43 3.36 23.80
C PRO A 261 -3.22 2.44 23.72
N ASP A 262 -2.22 2.82 22.91
CA ASP A 262 -0.89 2.24 22.92
C ASP A 262 -0.18 2.73 24.19
N PRO A 263 0.35 1.82 25.04
CA PRO A 263 1.07 2.20 26.25
C PRO A 263 2.39 2.93 25.99
N ASN A 264 2.96 2.79 24.79
CA ASN A 264 4.24 3.38 24.44
C ASN A 264 4.07 4.78 23.86
N THR A 265 4.93 5.70 24.32
CA THR A 265 4.99 7.08 23.80
C THR A 265 5.92 7.13 22.61
N PRO A 266 5.46 7.55 21.41
CA PRO A 266 6.30 7.62 20.23
C PRO A 266 7.39 8.70 20.40
N THR A 267 8.56 8.47 19.83
CA THR A 267 9.66 9.45 19.77
C THR A 267 9.76 10.16 18.43
N LEU A 268 9.17 9.59 17.36
CA LEU A 268 9.02 10.26 16.08
C LEU A 268 7.75 11.13 16.10
N SER A 269 7.79 12.33 15.49
CA SER A 269 6.61 13.18 15.40
C SER A 269 5.52 12.54 14.55
N GLN A 270 4.25 12.83 14.87
CA GLN A 270 3.11 12.27 14.16
C GLN A 270 3.18 12.55 12.65
N ASP A 271 3.49 13.79 12.27
CA ASP A 271 3.60 14.20 10.87
C ASP A 271 4.64 13.37 10.11
N LYS A 272 5.80 13.16 10.73
CA LYS A 272 6.89 12.41 10.13
C LYS A 272 6.58 10.91 10.07
N ALA A 273 5.89 10.39 11.08
CA ALA A 273 5.41 9.01 11.11
C ALA A 273 4.43 8.74 9.96
N ILE A 274 3.37 9.55 9.84
CA ILE A 274 2.36 9.41 8.79
C ILE A 274 3.00 9.50 7.40
N GLU A 275 3.87 10.50 7.18
CA GLU A 275 4.59 10.68 5.91
C GLU A 275 5.44 9.45 5.58
N THR A 276 6.25 8.99 6.52
CA THR A 276 7.16 7.86 6.32
C THR A 276 6.39 6.57 6.03
N ILE A 277 5.36 6.27 6.83
CA ILE A 277 4.51 5.07 6.64
C ILE A 277 3.76 5.16 5.30
N GLY A 278 3.20 6.32 4.96
CA GLY A 278 2.50 6.57 3.71
C GLY A 278 3.39 6.39 2.49
N ARG A 279 4.56 7.03 2.46
CA ARG A 279 5.53 6.94 1.36
C ARG A 279 6.00 5.51 1.15
N TRP A 280 6.43 4.81 2.20
CA TRP A 280 6.91 3.43 2.06
C TRP A 280 5.82 2.46 1.62
N SER A 281 4.61 2.59 2.15
CA SER A 281 3.46 1.79 1.72
C SER A 281 3.15 2.06 0.25
N ALA A 282 3.05 3.33 -0.14
CA ALA A 282 2.69 3.70 -1.49
C ALA A 282 3.77 3.34 -2.53
N LEU A 283 5.06 3.52 -2.21
CA LEU A 283 6.16 3.12 -3.08
C LEU A 283 6.21 1.61 -3.27
N PHE A 284 5.94 0.82 -2.23
CA PHE A 284 5.84 -0.64 -2.37
C PHE A 284 4.70 -1.04 -3.31
N LEU A 285 3.52 -0.46 -3.13
CA LEU A 285 2.38 -0.73 -4.00
C LEU A 285 2.67 -0.30 -5.45
N ARG A 286 3.26 0.89 -5.64
CA ARG A 286 3.62 1.43 -6.95
C ARG A 286 4.62 0.54 -7.67
N ALA A 287 5.64 0.08 -6.95
CA ALA A 287 6.66 -0.84 -7.45
C ALA A 287 6.03 -2.12 -8.03
N TYR A 288 5.10 -2.73 -7.30
CA TYR A 288 4.60 -4.07 -7.63
C TYR A 288 3.27 -4.11 -8.42
N THR A 289 2.46 -3.05 -8.36
CA THR A 289 1.17 -2.94 -9.07
C THR A 289 1.29 -2.16 -10.38
N LEU A 290 2.18 -1.15 -10.40
CA LEU A 290 2.39 -0.30 -11.57
C LEU A 290 3.70 -0.61 -12.31
N GLY A 291 4.56 -1.48 -11.76
CA GLY A 291 5.83 -1.84 -12.38
C GLY A 291 6.82 -0.67 -12.43
N ASP A 292 6.69 0.30 -11.51
CA ASP A 292 7.59 1.44 -11.45
C ASP A 292 8.99 0.97 -11.03
N LEU A 293 9.93 1.03 -11.98
CA LEU A 293 11.31 0.56 -11.81
C LEU A 293 12.09 1.36 -10.76
N GLY A 294 11.82 2.66 -10.63
CA GLY A 294 12.47 3.47 -9.63
C GLY A 294 11.92 3.19 -8.24
N ALA A 295 10.60 3.01 -8.11
CA ALA A 295 10.00 2.58 -6.85
C ALA A 295 10.48 1.18 -6.46
N LEU A 296 10.61 0.26 -7.44
CA LEU A 296 11.21 -1.07 -7.25
C LEU A 296 12.63 -0.97 -6.73
N ASP A 297 13.49 -0.15 -7.32
CA ASP A 297 14.86 0.05 -6.85
C ASP A 297 14.89 0.65 -5.43
N TYR A 298 14.03 1.63 -5.17
CA TYR A 298 13.91 2.24 -3.85
C TYR A 298 13.55 1.20 -2.78
N VAL A 299 12.47 0.44 -2.97
CA VAL A 299 12.03 -0.54 -1.96
C VAL A 299 12.95 -1.76 -1.85
N ASN A 300 13.61 -2.14 -2.95
CA ASN A 300 14.42 -3.36 -2.99
C ASN A 300 15.91 -3.13 -2.73
N ASN A 301 16.45 -1.93 -2.91
CA ASN A 301 17.90 -1.70 -2.92
C ASN A 301 18.34 -0.47 -2.12
N THR A 302 17.69 0.68 -2.29
CA THR A 302 18.30 1.97 -1.90
C THR A 302 17.57 2.71 -0.78
N GLY A 303 16.28 2.49 -0.59
CA GLY A 303 15.42 3.37 0.20
C GLY A 303 15.74 3.43 1.69
N ASP A 304 16.12 2.33 2.32
CA ASP A 304 16.45 2.28 3.75
C ASP A 304 17.81 2.92 4.08
N ARG A 305 18.70 3.02 3.09
CA ARG A 305 19.92 3.83 3.20
C ARG A 305 19.66 5.33 3.00
N LEU A 306 18.54 5.68 2.35
CA LEU A 306 18.16 7.06 2.04
C LEU A 306 17.16 7.66 3.04
N ASP A 307 16.62 6.83 3.95
CA ASP A 307 15.65 7.23 4.95
C ASP A 307 16.10 6.78 6.33
N ASP A 308 16.69 7.71 7.08
CA ASP A 308 17.28 7.47 8.40
C ASP A 308 16.26 6.97 9.44
N ASN A 309 14.95 7.04 9.16
CA ASN A 309 13.90 6.56 10.06
C ASN A 309 13.52 5.10 9.78
N VAL A 310 14.09 4.45 8.77
CA VAL A 310 13.58 3.15 8.29
C VAL A 310 14.67 2.11 8.13
N THR A 311 14.34 0.89 8.55
CA THR A 311 15.11 -0.31 8.22
C THR A 311 14.22 -1.31 7.48
N VAL A 312 14.80 -2.06 6.53
CA VAL A 312 14.01 -2.99 5.71
C VAL A 312 14.65 -4.37 5.64
N LYS A 313 13.88 -5.40 6.04
CA LYS A 313 14.15 -6.81 5.71
C LYS A 313 13.30 -7.19 4.49
N ARG A 314 13.90 -7.73 3.44
CA ARG A 314 13.22 -8.00 2.16
C ARG A 314 13.59 -9.35 1.57
N GLN A 315 12.65 -9.93 0.84
CA GLN A 315 12.87 -11.07 -0.04
C GLN A 315 12.24 -10.75 -1.39
N VAL A 316 13.06 -10.75 -2.44
CA VAL A 316 12.62 -10.49 -3.83
C VAL A 316 12.41 -11.82 -4.56
N LYS A 317 11.56 -11.82 -5.59
CA LYS A 317 11.36 -13.02 -6.42
C LYS A 317 12.61 -13.21 -7.28
N ASN A 318 13.33 -14.32 -7.08
CA ASN A 318 14.43 -14.69 -7.96
C ASN A 318 13.87 -15.02 -9.35
N LEU A 319 14.27 -14.26 -10.38
CA LEU A 319 13.89 -14.51 -11.77
C LEU A 319 14.74 -15.60 -12.45
N THR A 320 15.45 -16.44 -11.69
CA THR A 320 16.28 -17.51 -12.23
C THR A 320 15.48 -18.80 -12.32
N GLY A 321 14.83 -19.03 -13.46
CA GLY A 321 14.12 -20.28 -13.74
C GLY A 321 13.00 -20.15 -14.77
N ALA A 322 13.33 -19.71 -15.98
CA ALA A 322 12.56 -19.96 -17.19
C ALA A 322 13.50 -20.63 -18.21
#